data_AF-A0A1M7YGX9-F1
#
_entry.id   AF-A0A1M7YGX9-F1
#
_cell.length_a   1.000
_cell.length_b   1.000
_cell.length_c   1.000
_cell.angle_alpha   90.00
_cell.angle_beta   90.00
_cell.angle_gamma   90.00
#
_symmetry.space_group_name_H-M   'P 1'
#
loop_
_entity.id
_entity.type
_entity.pdbx_description
1 polymer ?
#
loop_
_entity_poly.entity_id
_entity_poly.type
_entity_poly.pdbx_seq_one_letter_code
_entity_poly.pdbx_strand_id
1 'polypeptide(L)'
;MFIKYLFLIFLGLTGGILIAAGIVAFITIVGVLTRLAIRTDTAKRILLYEDIVVVGSVFGNILDLFKPPIPVGTVGLMVFGLFMGCFVGCLAVALEEVIQIFPIMTHRLKLKMGIPIIVLFLALGKGLGAFFQLFIHYKK
;
A
#
# COMPACT_ATOMS: atom_id res chain seq x y z
N MET A 1 29.35 13.11 19.86
CA MET A 1 27.90 13.40 19.91
C MET A 1 27.34 13.86 18.57
N PHE A 2 27.99 14.80 17.87
CA PHE A 2 27.56 15.30 16.56
C PHE A 2 27.41 14.22 15.47
N ILE A 3 28.35 13.26 15.39
CA ILE A 3 28.28 12.14 14.44
C ILE A 3 26.99 11.30 14.60
N LYS A 4 26.50 11.14 15.84
CA LYS A 4 25.29 10.35 16.11
C LYS A 4 24.05 11.08 15.59
N TYR A 5 23.95 12.39 15.85
CA TYR A 5 22.85 13.21 15.33
C TYR A 5 22.85 13.26 13.80
N LEU A 6 24.03 13.40 13.18
CA LEU A 6 24.13 13.38 11.72
C LEU A 6 23.66 12.04 11.12
N PHE A 7 24.01 10.92 11.77
CA PHE A 7 23.56 9.60 11.35
C PHE A 7 22.05 9.39 11.56
N LEU A 8 21.48 9.90 12.66
CA LEU A 8 20.03 9.87 12.91
C LEU A 8 19.26 10.70 11.88
N ILE A 9 19.74 11.89 11.54
CA ILE A 9 19.13 12.74 10.51
C ILE A 9 19.18 12.02 9.16
N PHE A 10 20.32 11.44 8.80
CA PHE A 10 20.47 10.70 7.56
C PHE A 10 19.53 9.48 7.48
N LEU A 11 19.43 8.69 8.56
CA LEU A 11 18.50 7.55 8.63
C LEU A 11 17.04 8.00 8.57
N GLY A 12 16.68 9.08 9.27
CA GLY A 12 15.32 9.63 9.22
C GLY A 12 14.95 10.13 7.82
N LEU A 13 15.88 10.79 7.14
CA LEU A 13 15.66 11.36 5.82
C LEU A 13 15.56 10.28 4.74
N THR A 14 16.47 9.29 4.77
CA THR A 14 16.41 8.12 3.86
C THR A 14 15.17 7.27 4.08
N GLY A 15 14.81 7.00 5.34
CA GLY A 15 13.58 6.28 5.68
C GLY A 15 12.33 7.03 5.24
N GLY A 16 12.28 8.35 5.48
CA GLY A 16 11.17 9.20 5.07
C GLY A 16 10.95 9.22 3.56
N ILE A 17 12.02 9.41 2.78
CA ILE A 17 11.96 9.37 1.31
C ILE A 17 11.49 7.99 0.82
N LEU A 18 12.02 6.90 1.39
CA LEU A 18 11.66 5.55 0.99
C LEU A 18 10.17 5.26 1.22
N ILE A 19 9.63 5.66 2.37
CA ILE A 19 8.22 5.46 2.72
C ILE A 19 7.33 6.33 1.84
N ALA A 20 7.67 7.61 1.64
CA ALA A 20 6.89 8.51 0.79
C ALA A 20 6.84 8.03 -0.66
N ALA A 21 7.99 7.66 -1.24
CA ALA A 21 8.06 7.07 -2.56
C ALA A 21 7.27 5.76 -2.66
N GLY A 22 7.36 4.91 -1.63
CA GLY A 22 6.64 3.64 -1.56
C GLY A 22 5.11 3.82 -1.57
N ILE A 23 4.57 4.77 -0.80
CA ILE A 23 3.12 5.03 -0.75
C ILE A 23 2.61 5.58 -2.08
N VAL A 24 3.30 6.58 -2.64
CA VAL A 24 2.90 7.18 -3.93
C VAL A 24 2.98 6.14 -5.05
N ALA A 25 4.07 5.37 -5.13
CA ALA A 25 4.22 4.30 -6.11
C ALA A 25 3.15 3.21 -5.92
N PHE A 26 2.88 2.79 -4.68
CA PHE A 26 1.88 1.77 -4.40
C PHE A 26 0.48 2.20 -4.87
N ILE A 27 0.04 3.40 -4.49
CA ILE A 27 -1.31 3.88 -4.80
C ILE A 27 -1.50 4.11 -6.30
N THR A 28 -0.46 4.60 -6.99
CA THR A 28 -0.49 4.86 -8.44
C THR A 28 -0.40 3.57 -9.27
N ILE A 29 0.49 2.63 -8.92
CA ILE A 29 0.68 1.35 -9.64
C ILE A 29 -0.51 0.42 -9.46
N VAL A 30 -1.05 0.31 -8.23
CA VAL A 30 -2.25 -0.50 -7.98
C VAL A 30 -3.44 0.10 -8.75
N GLY A 31 -3.43 1.40 -9.04
CA GLY A 31 -4.40 2.04 -9.92
C GLY A 31 -5.69 2.45 -9.21
N VAL A 32 -5.67 2.57 -7.87
CA VAL A 32 -6.85 3.03 -7.11
C VAL A 32 -7.25 4.44 -7.56
N LEU A 33 -6.29 5.36 -7.66
CA LEU A 33 -6.57 6.75 -8.05
C LEU A 33 -6.99 6.89 -9.50
N THR A 34 -6.29 6.20 -10.41
CA THR A 34 -6.58 6.27 -11.84
C THR A 34 -7.99 5.72 -12.13
N ARG A 35 -8.40 4.66 -11.43
CA ARG A 35 -9.73 4.07 -11.61
C ARG A 35 -10.85 4.92 -11.02
N LEU A 36 -10.62 5.54 -9.86
CA LEU A 36 -11.56 6.53 -9.30
C LEU A 36 -11.72 7.74 -10.23
N ALA A 37 -10.62 8.24 -10.81
CA ALA A 37 -10.66 9.37 -11.74
C ALA A 37 -11.38 9.02 -13.05
N ILE A 38 -11.21 7.79 -13.57
CA ILE A 38 -11.93 7.31 -14.75
C ILE A 38 -13.42 7.13 -14.46
N ARG A 39 -13.79 6.54 -13.31
CA ARG A 39 -15.20 6.33 -12.93
C ARG A 39 -15.96 7.63 -12.67
N THR A 40 -15.28 8.70 -12.32
CA THR A 40 -15.86 10.03 -12.08
C THR A 40 -15.77 10.96 -13.29
N ASP A 41 -15.40 10.42 -14.47
CA ASP A 41 -15.17 11.18 -15.71
C ASP A 41 -14.23 12.39 -15.54
N THR A 42 -13.36 12.33 -14.52
CA THR A 42 -12.48 13.42 -14.10
C THR A 42 -11.01 13.03 -14.27
N ALA A 43 -10.70 12.19 -15.26
CA ALA A 43 -9.34 11.75 -15.57
C ALA A 43 -8.38 12.91 -15.88
N LYS A 44 -8.89 14.06 -16.36
CA LYS A 44 -8.08 15.27 -16.61
C LYS A 44 -7.51 15.92 -15.34
N ARG A 45 -8.04 15.60 -14.15
CA ARG A 45 -7.62 16.19 -12.86
C ARG A 45 -6.96 15.17 -11.94
N ILE A 46 -6.17 14.25 -12.49
CA ILE A 46 -5.52 13.19 -11.70
C ILE A 46 -4.56 13.73 -10.64
N LEU A 47 -3.88 14.84 -10.94
CA LEU A 47 -2.96 15.51 -10.02
C LEU A 47 -3.66 15.97 -8.73
N LEU A 48 -4.92 16.43 -8.82
CA LEU A 48 -5.67 16.84 -7.63
C LEU A 48 -5.98 15.64 -6.71
N TYR A 49 -6.22 14.46 -7.27
CA TYR A 49 -6.43 13.26 -6.46
C TYR A 49 -5.14 12.85 -5.74
N GLU A 50 -4.00 12.97 -6.42
CA GLU A 50 -2.69 12.71 -5.82
C GLU A 50 -2.38 13.69 -4.68
N ASP A 51 -2.62 14.98 -4.90
CA ASP A 51 -2.44 16.02 -3.87
C ASP A 51 -3.31 15.76 -2.64
N ILE A 52 -4.58 15.37 -2.82
CA ILE A 52 -5.47 15.01 -1.71
C ILE A 52 -4.94 13.81 -0.92
N VAL A 53 -4.39 12.80 -1.61
CA VAL A 53 -3.77 11.63 -0.96
C VAL A 53 -2.52 12.03 -0.20
N VAL A 54 -1.67 12.89 -0.77
CA VAL A 54 -0.48 13.40 -0.10
C VAL A 54 -0.87 14.15 1.17
N VAL A 55 -1.82 15.08 1.08
CA VAL A 55 -2.35 15.83 2.24
C VAL A 55 -2.92 14.87 3.29
N GLY A 56 -3.71 13.88 2.86
CA GLY A 56 -4.26 12.84 3.75
C GLY A 56 -3.18 12.02 4.45
N SER A 57 -2.11 11.65 3.76
CA SER A 57 -0.99 10.90 4.32
C SER A 57 -0.18 11.72 5.33
N VAL A 58 0.04 13.01 5.06
CA VAL A 58 0.68 13.94 6.00
C VAL A 58 -0.16 14.07 7.26
N PHE A 59 -1.48 14.26 7.10
CA PHE A 59 -2.39 14.35 8.25
C PHE A 59 -2.43 13.06 9.06
N GLY A 60 -2.53 11.91 8.40
CA GLY A 60 -2.50 10.59 9.05
C GLY A 60 -1.20 10.34 9.80
N ASN A 61 -0.05 10.74 9.24
CA ASN A 61 1.24 10.61 9.90
C ASN A 61 1.33 11.48 11.16
N ILE A 62 0.84 12.71 11.11
CA ILE A 62 0.79 13.61 12.29
C ILE A 62 -0.08 12.99 13.39
N LEU A 63 -1.25 12.46 13.05
CA LEU A 63 -2.14 11.81 14.01
C LEU A 63 -1.51 10.57 14.68
N ASP A 64 -0.81 9.75 13.89
CA ASP A 64 -0.14 8.54 14.41
C ASP A 64 1.09 8.89 15.27
N LEU A 65 1.85 9.93 14.89
CA LEU A 65 3.07 10.33 15.59
C LEU A 65 2.79 11.03 16.91
N PHE A 66 1.88 12.01 16.93
CA PHE A 66 1.62 12.83 18.12
C PHE A 66 0.60 12.19 19.07
N LYS A 67 -0.16 11.19 18.61
CA LYS A 67 -1.26 10.54 19.34
C LYS A 67 -2.05 11.53 20.21
N PRO A 68 -2.52 12.66 19.64
CA PRO A 68 -3.28 13.61 20.43
C PRO A 68 -4.50 12.89 21.01
N PRO A 69 -4.86 13.12 22.29
CA PRO A 69 -6.06 12.56 22.90
C PRO A 69 -7.28 13.27 22.31
N ILE A 70 -7.59 12.93 21.07
CA ILE A 70 -8.80 13.39 20.40
C ILE A 70 -9.92 12.47 20.92
N PRO A 71 -10.94 13.01 21.61
CA PRO A 71 -12.13 12.23 21.96
C PRO A 71 -12.94 12.00 20.68
N VAL A 72 -12.46 11.09 19.84
CA VAL A 72 -13.19 10.61 18.68
C VAL A 72 -14.34 9.76 19.22
N GLY A 73 -15.50 10.39 19.41
CA GLY A 73 -16.69 9.68 19.85
C GLY A 73 -17.05 8.54 18.89
N THR A 74 -17.98 7.67 19.30
CA THR A 74 -18.40 6.48 18.53
C THR A 74 -18.80 6.81 17.09
N VAL A 75 -19.41 7.99 16.86
CA VAL A 75 -19.79 8.46 15.53
C VAL A 75 -18.58 8.70 14.62
N GLY A 76 -17.51 9.29 15.15
CA GLY A 76 -16.28 9.53 14.38
C GLY A 76 -15.59 8.23 13.97
N LEU A 77 -15.60 7.22 14.86
CA LEU A 77 -15.10 5.88 14.56
C LEU A 77 -15.93 5.16 13.49
N MET A 78 -17.26 5.28 13.52
CA MET A 78 -18.13 4.71 12.49
C MET A 78 -17.86 5.32 11.11
N VAL A 79 -17.77 6.65 11.04
CA VAL A 79 -17.48 7.37 9.80
C VAL A 79 -16.11 6.98 9.27
N PHE A 80 -15.09 6.96 10.12
CA PHE A 80 -13.74 6.54 9.74
C PHE A 80 -13.70 5.08 9.24
N GLY A 81 -14.41 4.18 9.92
CA GLY A 81 -14.53 2.78 9.53
C GLY A 81 -15.19 2.61 8.16
N LEU A 82 -16.21 3.42 7.85
CA LEU A 82 -16.88 3.40 6.55
C LEU A 82 -15.93 3.85 5.42
N PHE A 83 -15.18 4.95 5.64
CA PHE A 83 -14.18 5.41 4.67
C PHE A 83 -13.05 4.40 4.47
N MET A 84 -12.58 3.76 5.55
CA MET A 84 -11.59 2.70 5.45
C MET A 84 -12.12 1.49 4.69
N GLY A 85 -13.38 1.11 4.92
CA GLY A 85 -14.06 0.04 4.16
C GLY A 85 -14.13 0.36 2.66
N CYS A 86 -14.55 1.58 2.30
CA CYS A 86 -14.58 2.02 0.91
C CYS A 86 -13.19 1.99 0.25
N PHE A 87 -12.16 2.45 0.96
CA PHE A 87 -10.79 2.43 0.47
C PHE A 87 -10.26 1.01 0.25
N VAL A 88 -10.45 0.11 1.23
CA VAL A 88 -10.05 -1.30 1.11
C VAL A 88 -10.83 -2.01 0.00
N GLY A 89 -12.12 -1.71 -0.17
CA GLY A 89 -12.93 -2.22 -1.28
C GLY A 89 -12.37 -1.79 -2.64
N CYS A 90 -12.00 -0.52 -2.80
CA CYS A 90 -11.37 -0.04 -4.03
C CYS A 90 -10.01 -0.70 -4.27
N LEU A 91 -9.19 -0.88 -3.22
CA LEU A 91 -7.93 -1.61 -3.30
C LEU A 91 -8.12 -3.06 -3.76
N ALA A 92 -9.13 -3.76 -3.25
CA ALA A 92 -9.39 -5.15 -3.62
C ALA A 92 -9.73 -5.30 -5.11
N VAL A 93 -10.62 -4.45 -5.64
CA VAL A 93 -10.97 -4.43 -7.07
C VAL A 93 -9.78 -4.01 -7.93
N ALA A 94 -8.99 -3.06 -7.44
CA ALA A 94 -7.77 -2.61 -8.10
C ALA A 94 -6.76 -3.75 -8.27
N LEU A 95 -6.50 -4.49 -7.18
CA LEU A 95 -5.63 -5.66 -7.17
C LEU A 95 -6.15 -6.79 -8.06
N GLU A 96 -7.45 -7.07 -8.06
CA GLU A 96 -8.04 -8.11 -8.91
C GLU A 96 -7.74 -7.86 -10.40
N GLU A 97 -7.97 -6.63 -10.88
CA GLU A 97 -7.67 -6.30 -12.27
C GLU A 97 -6.17 -6.40 -12.59
N VAL A 98 -5.28 -5.97 -11.68
CA VAL A 98 -3.83 -6.12 -11.87
C VAL A 98 -3.43 -7.60 -11.97
N ILE A 99 -4.03 -8.45 -11.12
CA ILE A 99 -3.80 -9.90 -11.12
C ILE A 99 -4.31 -10.54 -12.42
N GLN A 100 -5.46 -10.12 -12.95
CA GLN A 100 -6.00 -10.64 -14.21
C GLN A 100 -5.13 -10.28 -15.42
N ILE A 101 -4.42 -9.16 -15.38
CA ILE A 101 -3.51 -8.75 -16.47
C ILE A 101 -2.25 -9.62 -16.50
N PHE A 102 -1.80 -10.13 -15.35
CA PHE A 102 -0.60 -10.97 -15.24
C PHE A 102 -0.62 -12.21 -16.17
N PRO A 103 -1.64 -13.09 -16.16
CA PRO A 103 -1.69 -14.24 -17.07
C PRO A 103 -1.76 -13.80 -18.54
N ILE A 104 -2.45 -12.71 -18.86
CA ILE A 104 -2.54 -12.18 -20.23
C ILE A 104 -1.16 -11.76 -20.73
N MET A 105 -0.41 -11.00 -19.92
CA MET A 105 0.98 -10.60 -20.21
C MET A 105 1.87 -11.83 -20.46
N THR A 106 1.78 -12.85 -19.60
CA THR A 106 2.60 -14.06 -19.74
C THR A 106 2.27 -14.86 -21.01
N HIS A 107 1.00 -14.89 -21.44
CA HIS A 107 0.60 -15.51 -22.70
C HIS A 107 1.10 -14.70 -23.92
N ARG A 108 1.05 -13.36 -23.85
CA ARG A 108 1.59 -12.46 -24.91
C ARG A 108 3.11 -12.61 -25.07
N LEU A 109 3.82 -12.80 -23.96
CA LEU A 109 5.28 -13.02 -23.94
C LEU A 109 5.70 -14.45 -24.35
N LYS A 110 4.76 -15.33 -24.74
CA LYS A 110 5.00 -16.74 -25.09
C LYS A 110 5.79 -17.52 -24.03
N LEU A 111 5.63 -17.18 -22.75
CA LEU A 111 6.21 -17.91 -21.62
C LEU A 111 5.44 -19.22 -21.37
N LYS A 112 5.49 -20.16 -22.32
CA LYS A 112 4.69 -21.40 -22.29
C LYS A 112 5.01 -22.37 -21.15
N MET A 113 6.23 -22.33 -20.59
CA MET A 113 6.70 -23.31 -19.59
C MET A 113 7.07 -22.70 -18.22
N GLY A 114 7.26 -21.38 -18.11
CA GLY A 114 7.83 -20.76 -16.90
C GLY A 114 6.82 -20.40 -15.81
N ILE A 115 5.56 -20.16 -16.17
CA ILE A 115 4.54 -19.64 -15.23
C ILE A 115 4.23 -20.61 -14.08
N PRO A 116 4.01 -21.93 -14.32
CA PRO A 116 3.72 -22.87 -13.23
C PRO A 116 4.85 -22.93 -12.21
N ILE A 117 6.10 -22.81 -12.68
CA ILE A 117 7.30 -22.81 -11.84
C ILE A 117 7.34 -21.55 -10.98
N ILE A 118 7.07 -20.37 -11.55
CA ILE A 118 7.03 -19.11 -10.79
C ILE A 118 5.96 -19.16 -9.70
N VAL A 119 4.75 -19.63 -10.04
CA VAL A 119 3.65 -19.77 -9.07
C VAL A 119 4.01 -20.77 -7.97
N LEU A 120 4.65 -21.89 -8.32
CA LEU A 120 5.12 -22.89 -7.35
C LEU A 120 6.15 -22.31 -6.37
N PHE A 121 7.17 -21.61 -6.87
CA PHE A 121 8.17 -20.95 -6.01
C PHE A 121 7.54 -19.88 -5.11
N LEU A 122 6.57 -19.13 -5.63
CA LEU A 122 5.87 -18.09 -4.87
C LEU A 122 4.98 -18.71 -3.78
N ALA A 123 4.29 -19.80 -4.09
CA ALA A 123 3.51 -20.58 -3.12
C ALA A 123 4.41 -21.22 -2.06
N LEU A 124 5.56 -21.79 -2.44
CA LEU A 124 6.54 -22.34 -1.50
C LEU A 124 7.13 -21.26 -0.59
N GLY A 125 7.49 -20.10 -1.14
CA GLY A 125 8.01 -18.97 -0.35
C GLY A 125 6.98 -18.46 0.67
N LYS A 126 5.71 -18.29 0.26
CA LYS A 126 4.62 -17.92 1.16
C LYS A 126 4.34 -19.01 2.20
N GLY A 127 4.35 -20.28 1.79
CA GLY A 127 4.16 -21.43 2.67
C GLY A 127 5.25 -21.53 3.74
N LEU A 128 6.52 -21.45 3.34
CA LEU A 128 7.66 -21.45 4.26
C LEU A 128 7.62 -20.23 5.19
N GLY A 129 7.29 -19.04 4.68
CA GLY A 129 7.13 -17.84 5.50
C GLY A 129 6.02 -18.00 6.55
N ALA A 130 4.88 -18.57 6.17
CA ALA A 130 3.80 -18.88 7.10
C ALA A 130 4.21 -19.92 8.15
N PHE A 131 4.90 -20.99 7.75
CA PHE A 131 5.45 -21.99 8.67
C PHE A 131 6.45 -21.38 9.66
N PHE A 132 7.38 -20.55 9.19
CA PHE A 132 8.35 -19.85 10.04
C PHE A 132 7.66 -18.90 11.02
N GLN A 133 6.67 -18.13 10.57
CA GLN A 133 5.90 -17.23 11.42
C GLN A 133 5.15 -18.02 12.51
N LEU A 134 4.57 -19.17 12.17
CA LEU A 134 3.88 -20.02 13.13
C LEU A 134 4.85 -20.60 14.18
N PHE A 135 6.04 -21.07 13.76
CA PHE A 135 7.02 -21.67 14.67
C PHE A 135 7.71 -20.67 15.60
N ILE A 136 7.93 -19.43 15.14
CA ILE A 136 8.55 -18.35 15.91
C ILE A 136 7.53 -17.66 16.83
N HIS A 137 6.30 -17.44 16.37
CA HIS A 137 5.29 -16.68 17.12
C HIS A 137 4.54 -17.53 18.15
N TYR A 138 4.43 -18.86 17.95
CA TYR A 138 3.80 -19.77 18.93
C TYR A 138 4.71 -20.10 20.12
N LYS A 139 5.98 -19.67 20.11
CA LYS A 139 6.94 -19.96 21.19
C LYS A 139 7.07 -18.83 22.23
N LYS A 140 6.07 -17.94 22.33
CA LYS A 140 6.02 -16.88 23.34
C LYS A 140 4.70 -16.89 24.09
#